data_AF-A0A513Q6Q2-F1
#
_entry.id   AF-A0A513Q6Q2-F1
#
_cell.length_a   1.000
_cell.length_b   1.000
_cell.length_c   1.000
_cell.angle_alpha   90.00
_cell.angle_beta   90.00
_cell.angle_gamma   90.00
#
_symmetry.space_group_name_H-M   'P 1'
#
loop_
_entity.id
_entity.type
_entity.pdbx_description
1 polymer ?
#
loop_
_entity_poly.entity_id
_entity_poly.type
_entity_poly.pdbx_seq_one_letter_code
_entity_poly.pdbx_strand_id
1 'polypeptide(L)'
;MINWADDRFGYYVMKQGPKPYKPVGLAYSKNYAKSWLKHLLSYIIGTGILHLIIFLINDKSRTEAMDNVIHVWTIVIIIDLIICISYFVWPPKNTESKL
;
A
#
# COMPACT_ATOMS: atom_id res chain seq x y z
N MET A 1 9.47 -0.42 -8.78
CA MET A 1 9.81 -1.03 -7.49
C MET A 1 11.29 -1.36 -7.43
N ILE A 2 11.88 -1.91 -8.50
CA ILE A 2 13.32 -2.20 -8.60
C ILE A 2 14.18 -0.94 -8.41
N ASN A 3 14.08 0.06 -9.29
CA ASN A 3 14.90 1.27 -9.17
C ASN A 3 14.74 2.02 -7.84
N TRP A 4 13.55 2.01 -7.24
CA TRP A 4 13.32 2.64 -5.93
C TRP A 4 14.12 1.95 -4.81
N ALA A 5 14.22 0.62 -4.89
CA ALA A 5 14.97 -0.18 -3.93
C ALA A 5 16.47 -0.01 -4.17
N ASP A 6 16.90 -0.04 -5.43
CA ASP A 6 18.30 0.13 -5.83
C ASP A 6 18.85 1.50 -5.40
N ASP A 7 18.12 2.59 -5.67
CA ASP A 7 18.53 3.95 -5.29
C ASP A 7 18.68 4.09 -3.76
N ARG A 8 17.77 3.48 -3.00
CA ARG A 8 17.81 3.52 -1.53
C ARG A 8 18.90 2.64 -0.96
N PHE A 9 19.13 1.47 -1.55
CA PHE A 9 20.19 0.57 -1.13
C PHE A 9 21.57 1.18 -1.41
N GLY A 10 21.75 1.78 -2.59
CA GLY A 10 22.92 2.55 -2.96
C GLY A 10 23.23 3.62 -1.92
N TYR A 11 22.25 4.47 -1.59
CA TYR A 11 22.46 5.58 -0.67
C TYR A 11 22.59 5.17 0.82
N TYR A 12 21.69 4.34 1.35
CA TYR A 12 21.64 4.02 2.79
C TYR A 12 22.59 2.89 3.20
N VAL A 13 22.80 1.89 2.34
CA VAL A 13 23.61 0.71 2.67
C VAL A 13 25.01 0.86 2.08
N MET A 14 25.11 1.13 0.79
CA MET A 14 26.40 1.26 0.11
C MET A 14 27.05 2.64 0.31
N LYS A 15 26.30 3.64 0.82
CA LYS A 15 26.75 5.05 0.96
C LYS A 15 27.27 5.65 -0.35
N GLN A 16 26.68 5.21 -1.47
CA GLN A 16 27.04 5.60 -2.82
C GLN A 16 25.86 6.31 -3.49
N GLY A 17 26.16 7.32 -4.31
CA GLY A 17 25.17 8.04 -5.10
C GLY A 17 24.46 9.19 -4.36
N PRO A 18 23.66 9.99 -5.08
CA PRO A 18 22.94 11.14 -4.54
C PRO A 18 21.75 10.73 -3.67
N LYS A 19 21.29 11.66 -2.82
CA LYS A 19 20.13 11.45 -1.94
C LYS A 19 18.89 11.07 -2.77
N PRO A 20 18.14 9.99 -2.42
CA PRO A 20 16.99 9.54 -3.18
C PRO A 20 15.92 10.63 -3.28
N TYR A 21 15.41 10.87 -4.49
CA TYR A 21 14.33 11.82 -4.73
C TYR A 21 13.08 11.45 -3.94
N LYS A 22 12.58 12.38 -3.12
CA LYS A 22 11.29 12.27 -2.46
C LYS A 22 10.29 13.18 -3.17
N PRO A 23 9.28 12.64 -3.88
CA PRO A 23 8.22 13.46 -4.44
C PRO A 23 7.49 14.16 -3.28
N VAL A 24 7.04 15.39 -3.52
CA VAL A 24 6.35 16.22 -2.53
C VAL A 24 5.06 16.80 -3.08
N GLY A 25 4.22 17.33 -2.20
CA GLY A 25 2.95 17.90 -2.58
C GLY A 25 2.07 16.88 -3.33
N LEU A 26 1.44 17.35 -4.41
CA LEU A 26 0.56 16.51 -5.23
C LEU A 26 1.29 15.35 -5.93
N ALA A 27 2.59 15.51 -6.24
CA ALA A 27 3.38 14.44 -6.86
C ALA A 27 3.54 13.26 -5.90
N TYR A 28 3.68 13.53 -4.59
CA TYR A 28 3.69 12.50 -3.56
C TYR A 28 2.36 11.76 -3.53
N SER A 29 1.24 12.48 -3.48
CA SER A 29 -0.11 11.90 -3.38
C SER A 29 -0.41 10.99 -4.58
N LYS A 30 -0.06 11.43 -5.80
CA LYS A 30 -0.19 10.61 -7.02
C LYS A 30 0.67 9.35 -6.95
N ASN A 31 1.89 9.45 -6.45
CA ASN A 31 2.78 8.30 -6.32
C ASN A 31 2.28 7.32 -5.24
N TYR A 32 1.78 7.82 -4.11
CA TYR A 32 1.16 7.01 -3.07
C TYR A 32 -0.08 6.28 -3.60
N ALA A 33 -0.96 6.97 -4.33
CA ALA A 33 -2.15 6.37 -4.94
C ALA A 33 -1.83 5.21 -5.87
N LYS A 34 -0.72 5.28 -6.64
CA LYS A 34 -0.26 4.16 -7.48
C LYS A 34 0.12 2.93 -6.65
N SER A 35 0.74 3.12 -5.49
CA SER A 35 1.08 2.03 -4.58
C SER A 35 -0.17 1.47 -3.90
N TRP A 36 -1.08 2.35 -3.44
CA TRP A 36 -2.38 1.97 -2.89
C TRP A 36 -3.19 1.13 -3.87
N LEU A 37 -3.24 1.53 -5.16
CA LEU A 37 -3.96 0.77 -6.19
C LEU A 37 -3.40 -0.65 -6.35
N LYS A 38 -2.08 -0.84 -6.28
CA LYS A 38 -1.47 -2.17 -6.31
C LYS A 38 -1.85 -2.98 -5.07
N HIS A 39 -1.90 -2.34 -3.90
CA HIS A 39 -2.33 -2.98 -2.66
C HIS A 39 -3.78 -3.44 -2.77
N LEU A 40 -4.68 -2.58 -3.26
CA LEU A 40 -6.08 -2.93 -3.54
C LEU A 40 -6.19 -4.11 -4.51
N LEU A 41 -5.41 -4.10 -5.59
CA LEU A 41 -5.46 -5.16 -6.60
C LEU A 41 -4.97 -6.51 -6.03
N SER A 42 -3.90 -6.49 -5.24
CA SER A 42 -3.42 -7.65 -4.48
C SER A 42 -4.46 -8.16 -3.49
N TYR A 43 -5.15 -7.25 -2.79
CA TYR A 43 -6.21 -7.57 -1.84
C TYR A 43 -7.40 -8.25 -2.53
N ILE A 44 -7.85 -7.72 -3.69
CA ILE A 44 -8.94 -8.30 -4.49
C ILE A 44 -8.59 -9.71 -4.93
N ILE A 45 -7.36 -9.94 -5.40
CA ILE A 45 -6.91 -11.27 -5.83
C ILE A 45 -6.89 -12.23 -4.62
N GLY A 46 -6.28 -11.82 -3.50
CA GLY A 46 -6.17 -12.67 -2.31
C GLY A 46 -7.53 -13.03 -1.71
N THR A 47 -8.39 -12.04 -1.50
CA THR A 47 -9.74 -12.27 -0.97
C THR A 47 -10.68 -12.95 -1.95
N GLY A 48 -10.50 -12.74 -3.27
CA GLY A 48 -11.23 -13.48 -4.30
C GLY A 48 -10.95 -14.98 -4.25
N ILE A 49 -9.69 -15.38 -4.05
CA ILE A 49 -9.32 -16.78 -3.88
C ILE A 49 -9.93 -17.35 -2.59
N LEU A 50 -9.87 -16.59 -1.48
CA LEU A 50 -10.49 -17.04 -0.22
C LEU A 50 -12.00 -17.22 -0.37
N HIS A 51 -12.71 -16.26 -0.97
CA HIS A 51 -14.15 -16.38 -1.25
C HIS A 51 -14.48 -17.57 -2.15
N LEU A 52 -13.67 -17.84 -3.18
CA LEU A 52 -13.85 -19.01 -4.03
C LEU A 52 -13.77 -20.31 -3.20
N ILE A 53 -12.79 -20.43 -2.31
CA ILE A 53 -12.65 -21.61 -1.45
C ILE A 53 -13.83 -21.72 -0.47
N ILE A 54 -14.24 -20.61 0.15
CA ILE A 54 -15.40 -20.58 1.05
C ILE A 54 -16.66 -21.07 0.33
N PHE A 55 -16.88 -20.58 -0.89
CA PHE A 55 -17.99 -20.98 -1.74
C PHE A 55 -17.95 -22.47 -2.10
N LEU A 56 -16.77 -23.02 -2.42
CA LEU A 56 -16.61 -24.43 -2.76
C LEU A 56 -16.80 -25.36 -1.56
N ILE A 57 -16.39 -24.95 -0.35
CA ILE A 57 -16.54 -25.76 0.87
C ILE A 57 -18.01 -25.78 1.32
N ASN A 58 -18.72 -24.65 1.19
CA ASN A 58 -20.13 -24.49 1.57
C ASN A 58 -20.46 -24.95 3.01
N ASP A 59 -19.49 -24.82 3.92
CA ASP A 59 -19.62 -25.11 5.35
C ASP A 59 -19.01 -23.97 6.14
N LYS A 60 -19.89 -23.21 6.81
CA LYS A 60 -19.52 -22.00 7.54
C LYS A 60 -18.63 -22.29 8.76
N SER A 61 -18.83 -23.43 9.42
CA SER A 61 -18.05 -23.81 10.60
C SER A 61 -16.57 -24.05 10.27
N ARG A 62 -16.29 -24.46 9.03
CA ARG A 62 -14.93 -24.77 8.55
C ARG A 62 -14.23 -23.56 7.92
N THR A 63 -14.96 -22.49 7.63
CA THR A 63 -14.49 -21.33 6.87
C THR A 63 -14.46 -20.03 7.68
N GLU A 64 -14.92 -20.05 8.93
CA GLU A 64 -14.93 -18.90 9.84
C GLU A 64 -13.57 -18.21 9.97
N ALA A 65 -12.48 -18.98 10.03
CA ALA A 65 -11.13 -18.41 10.08
C ALA A 65 -10.79 -17.61 8.81
N MET A 66 -11.28 -18.04 7.64
CA MET A 66 -11.05 -17.36 6.36
C MET A 66 -11.88 -16.07 6.28
N ASP A 67 -13.13 -16.10 6.75
CA ASP A 67 -13.97 -14.91 6.88
C ASP A 67 -13.33 -13.86 7.79
N ASN A 68 -12.78 -14.28 8.94
CA ASN A 68 -12.07 -13.38 9.85
C ASN A 68 -10.83 -12.75 9.21
N VAL A 69 -10.06 -13.51 8.43
CA VAL A 69 -8.92 -12.98 7.67
C VAL A 69 -9.39 -11.93 6.65
N ILE A 70 -10.44 -12.22 5.88
CA ILE A 70 -11.02 -11.26 4.93
C ILE A 70 -11.47 -9.99 5.68
N HIS A 71 -12.14 -10.12 6.82
CA HIS A 71 -12.64 -8.99 7.60
C HIS A 71 -11.51 -8.08 8.09
N VAL A 72 -10.48 -8.64 8.70
CA VAL A 72 -9.33 -7.86 9.20
C VAL A 72 -8.62 -7.13 8.05
N TRP A 73 -8.36 -7.82 6.94
CA TRP A 73 -7.70 -7.18 5.79
C TRP A 73 -8.59 -6.15 5.09
N THR A 74 -9.92 -6.32 5.11
CA THR A 74 -10.86 -5.28 4.64
C THR A 74 -10.68 -4.00 5.46
N ILE A 75 -10.61 -4.11 6.78
CA ILE A 75 -10.41 -2.95 7.67
C ILE A 75 -9.08 -2.26 7.34
N VAL A 76 -8.00 -3.03 7.18
CA VAL A 76 -6.68 -2.49 6.80
C VAL A 76 -6.75 -1.71 5.49
N ILE A 77 -7.43 -2.25 4.47
CA ILE A 77 -7.52 -1.57 3.16
C ILE A 77 -8.33 -0.27 3.24
N ILE A 78 -9.38 -0.24 4.07
CA ILE A 78 -10.19 0.97 4.31
C ILE A 78 -9.35 2.04 5.00
N ILE A 79 -8.58 1.67 6.03
CA ILE A 79 -7.68 2.60 6.72
C ILE A 79 -6.64 3.15 5.74
N ASP A 80 -6.05 2.31 4.90
CA ASP A 80 -5.06 2.74 3.91
C ASP A 80 -5.69 3.67 2.85
N LEU A 81 -6.93 3.44 2.46
CA LEU A 81 -7.68 4.35 1.59
C LEU A 81 -7.91 5.73 2.25
N ILE A 82 -8.26 5.76 3.53
CA ILE A 82 -8.42 7.02 4.28
C ILE A 82 -7.10 7.79 4.32
N ILE A 83 -5.98 7.10 4.56
CA ILE A 83 -4.63 7.69 4.53
C ILE A 83 -4.31 8.23 3.12
N CYS A 84 -4.59 7.44 2.08
CA CYS A 84 -4.40 7.86 0.69
C CYS A 84 -5.15 9.16 0.39
N ILE A 85 -6.45 9.23 0.74
CA ILE A 85 -7.29 10.42 0.54
C ILE A 85 -6.77 11.60 1.37
N SER A 86 -6.34 11.36 2.60
CA SER A 86 -5.77 12.40 3.47
C SER A 86 -4.59 13.11 2.79
N TYR A 87 -3.72 12.39 2.08
CA TYR A 87 -2.62 13.00 1.32
C TYR A 87 -3.06 13.80 0.09
N PHE A 88 -4.28 13.62 -0.43
CA PHE A 88 -4.81 14.50 -1.46
C PHE A 88 -5.40 15.80 -0.87
N VAL A 89 -6.03 15.72 0.30
CA VAL A 89 -6.62 16.89 0.97
C VAL A 89 -5.52 17.75 1.62
N TRP A 90 -4.55 17.11 2.28
CA TRP A 90 -3.38 17.74 2.89
C TRP A 90 -2.09 17.19 2.29
N PRO A 91 -1.72 17.63 1.07
CA PRO A 91 -0.50 17.17 0.44
C PRO A 91 0.72 17.57 1.28
N PRO A 92 1.65 16.64 1.54
CA PRO A 92 2.79 16.90 2.41
C PRO A 92 3.67 18.01 1.81
N LYS A 93 3.93 19.04 2.62
CA LYS A 93 4.76 20.19 2.25
C LYS A 93 6.24 19.84 2.34
N ASN A 94 7.03 20.45 1.46
CA ASN A 94 8.47 20.25 1.35
C ASN A 94 9.19 20.88 2.56
N THR A 95 9.78 20.07 3.45
CA THR A 95 10.58 20.58 4.59
C THR A 95 11.94 21.15 4.13
N GLU A 96 12.38 20.89 2.89
CA GLU A 96 13.70 21.30 2.38
C GLU A 96 13.76 22.72 1.77
N SER A 97 12.70 23.54 1.86
CA SER A 97 12.72 24.94 1.36
C SER A 97 13.10 25.99 2.42
N LYS A 98 13.52 25.55 3.61
CA LYS A 98 14.11 26.41 4.64
C LYS A 98 15.52 25.93 4.96
N LEU A 99 16.47 26.14 4.07
CA LEU A 99 17.91 26.27 4.38
C LEU A 99 18.60 26.93 3.18
#